data_AF-A0A8C3XAC3-F1
#
_entry.id   AF-A0A8C3XAC3-F1
#
_cell.length_a   1.000
_cell.length_b   1.000
_cell.length_c   1.000
_cell.angle_alpha   90.00
_cell.angle_beta   90.00
_cell.angle_gamma   90.00
#
_symmetry.space_group_name_H-M   'P 1'
#
loop_
_entity.id
_entity.type
_entity.pdbx_description
1 polymer ?
#
loop_
_entity_poly.entity_id
_entity_poly.type
_entity_poly.pdbx_seq_one_letter_code
_entity_poly.pdbx_strand_id
1 'polypeptide(L)'
;MSPLSPAVPVDVPPLSPQERSAQATVAAWRQYRQACELHLRLAPPSAGPVCNRSFDLYACWGDAVPNSTATVPCPWYLPCAAVTVQGGVVARRCGPDGRWVTDDSGRTWQDNSQCEDLAQVQPLQQFRLLYTVGYSLSLVALVVALLLLLLLRYGRTWGTHLGDTL
;
A
#
# COMPACT_ATOMS: atom_id res chain seq x y z
N MET A 1 2.84 4.99 -29.30
CA MET A 1 1.79 5.21 -28.28
C MET A 1 2.50 5.68 -27.04
N SER A 2 2.33 6.94 -26.66
CA SER A 2 3.15 7.57 -25.63
C SER A 2 2.80 7.05 -24.23
N PRO A 3 3.78 6.86 -23.33
CA PRO A 3 3.49 6.47 -21.96
C PRO A 3 2.71 7.60 -21.26
N LEU A 4 1.47 7.32 -20.86
CA LEU A 4 0.55 8.26 -20.21
C LEU A 4 0.81 8.35 -18.71
N SER A 5 2.05 8.67 -18.32
CA SER A 5 2.31 9.02 -16.93
C SER A 5 2.22 10.52 -16.73
N PRO A 6 1.48 10.99 -15.70
CA PRO A 6 1.46 12.41 -15.36
C PRO A 6 2.87 12.86 -14.99
N ALA A 7 3.25 14.05 -15.46
CA ALA A 7 4.53 14.66 -15.13
C ALA A 7 4.69 14.77 -13.61
N VAL A 8 5.94 14.68 -13.14
CA VAL A 8 6.28 14.96 -11.75
C VAL A 8 5.98 16.44 -11.49
N PRO A 9 5.11 16.79 -10.51
CA PRO A 9 4.88 18.18 -10.17
C PRO A 9 6.18 18.85 -9.71
N VAL A 10 6.40 20.10 -10.12
CA VAL A 10 7.61 20.89 -9.75
C VAL A 10 7.74 21.06 -8.24
N ASP A 11 6.62 21.01 -7.51
CA ASP A 11 6.55 21.13 -6.05
C ASP A 11 6.85 19.82 -5.30
N VAL A 12 7.08 18.70 -5.99
CA VAL A 12 7.53 17.47 -5.32
C VAL A 12 9.00 17.67 -4.96
N PRO A 13 9.34 17.87 -3.67
CA PRO A 13 10.73 18.12 -3.31
C PRO A 13 11.54 16.87 -3.64
N PRO A 14 12.83 17.00 -4.01
CA PRO A 14 13.74 15.87 -4.14
C PRO A 14 13.94 15.27 -2.75
N LEU A 15 13.04 14.38 -2.37
CA LEU A 15 13.03 13.78 -1.03
C LEU A 15 13.79 12.47 -1.07
N SER A 16 14.73 12.37 -0.15
CA SER A 16 15.40 11.13 0.19
C SER A 16 14.34 10.03 0.47
N PRO A 17 14.61 8.76 0.12
CA PRO A 17 13.67 7.65 0.29
C PRO A 17 13.45 7.30 1.76
N GLN A 18 14.31 7.81 2.65
CA GLN A 18 14.36 7.44 4.06
C GLN A 18 13.43 8.29 4.94
N GLU A 19 12.80 9.35 4.40
CA GLU A 19 12.12 10.40 5.20
C GLU A 19 10.64 10.66 4.83
N ARG A 20 10.04 10.01 3.83
CA ARG A 20 8.62 10.24 3.52
C ARG A 20 7.70 9.54 4.53
N SER A 21 7.01 10.33 5.33
CA SER A 21 5.94 9.84 6.20
C SER A 21 4.79 9.25 5.39
N ALA A 22 4.01 8.34 5.98
CA ALA A 22 2.83 7.78 5.35
C ALA A 22 1.84 8.88 4.88
N GLN A 23 1.76 9.99 5.62
CA GLN A 23 0.93 11.14 5.26
C GLN A 23 1.42 11.83 3.99
N ALA A 24 2.74 11.99 3.83
CA ALA A 24 3.33 12.57 2.63
C ALA A 24 3.09 11.68 1.40
N THR A 25 3.23 10.36 1.54
CA THR A 25 2.92 9.39 0.47
C THR A 25 1.45 9.46 0.06
N VAL A 26 0.52 9.56 1.03
CA VAL A 26 -0.91 9.71 0.75
C VAL A 26 -1.21 11.03 0.03
N ALA A 27 -0.58 12.14 0.44
CA ALA A 27 -0.74 13.43 -0.22
C ALA A 27 -0.24 13.39 -1.68
N ALA A 28 0.94 12.81 -1.90
CA ALA A 28 1.51 12.60 -3.23
C ALA A 28 0.61 11.71 -4.11
N TRP A 29 0.08 10.62 -3.56
CA TRP A 29 -0.87 9.76 -4.29
C TRP A 29 -2.14 10.50 -4.70
N ARG A 30 -2.69 11.36 -3.83
CA ARG A 30 -3.86 12.19 -4.16
C ARG A 30 -3.58 13.12 -5.34
N GLN A 31 -2.41 13.75 -5.35
CA GLN A 31 -1.97 14.61 -6.45
C GLN A 31 -1.81 13.82 -7.75
N TYR A 32 -1.16 12.64 -7.71
CA TYR A 32 -1.04 11.74 -8.86
C TYR A 32 -2.41 11.36 -9.43
N ARG A 33 -3.35 10.98 -8.55
CA ARG A 33 -4.72 10.62 -8.92
C ARG A 33 -5.44 11.78 -9.61
N GLN A 34 -5.38 12.99 -9.03
CA GLN A 34 -6.02 14.18 -9.63
C GLN A 34 -5.44 14.50 -11.01
N ALA A 35 -4.12 14.44 -11.16
CA ALA A 35 -3.45 14.67 -12.44
C ALA A 35 -3.84 13.61 -13.49
N CYS A 36 -3.96 12.35 -13.08
CA CYS A 36 -4.44 11.27 -13.93
C CYS A 36 -5.89 11.49 -14.35
N GLU A 37 -6.81 11.72 -13.41
CA GLU A 37 -8.23 11.93 -13.70
C GLU A 37 -8.43 13.10 -14.68
N LEU A 38 -7.68 14.18 -14.53
CA LEU A 38 -7.70 15.31 -15.46
C LEU A 38 -7.19 14.90 -16.86
N HIS A 39 -6.06 14.20 -16.95
CA HIS A 39 -5.52 13.71 -18.23
C HIS A 39 -6.49 12.78 -18.95
N LEU A 40 -7.10 11.83 -18.24
CA LEU A 40 -8.04 10.87 -18.82
C LEU A 40 -9.27 11.57 -19.41
N ARG A 41 -9.73 12.65 -18.77
CA ARG A 41 -10.86 13.47 -19.24
C ARG A 41 -10.51 14.34 -20.44
N LEU A 42 -9.31 14.91 -20.49
CA LEU A 42 -8.88 15.81 -21.55
C LEU A 42 -8.39 15.08 -22.81
N ALA A 43 -7.94 13.83 -22.68
CA ALA A 43 -7.42 13.09 -23.81
C ALA A 43 -8.51 12.82 -24.87
N PRO A 44 -8.21 12.98 -26.17
CA PRO A 44 -9.19 12.82 -27.24
C PRO A 44 -9.71 11.39 -27.31
N PRO A 45 -10.96 11.15 -27.78
CA PRO A 45 -11.48 9.80 -27.95
C PRO A 45 -10.65 9.00 -28.96
N SER A 46 -10.55 7.69 -28.75
CA SER A 46 -9.85 6.79 -29.65
C SER A 46 -10.64 6.57 -30.94
N ALA A 47 -9.93 6.49 -32.07
CA ALA A 47 -10.53 6.31 -33.40
C ALA A 47 -10.90 4.85 -33.74
N GLY A 48 -10.82 3.93 -32.78
CA GLY A 48 -11.02 2.50 -33.02
C GLY A 48 -11.12 1.67 -31.73
N PRO A 49 -11.23 0.34 -31.84
CA PRO A 49 -11.28 -0.55 -30.69
C PRO A 49 -9.96 -0.44 -29.90
N VAL A 50 -10.07 -0.18 -28.60
CA VAL A 50 -8.95 -0.04 -27.68
C VAL A 50 -9.31 -0.65 -26.34
N CYS A 51 -8.30 -1.06 -25.57
CA CYS A 51 -8.47 -1.22 -24.15
C CYS A 51 -8.63 0.15 -23.51
N ASN A 52 -9.76 0.36 -22.82
CA ASN A 52 -10.13 1.66 -22.27
C ASN A 52 -9.11 2.17 -21.25
N ARG A 53 -8.78 3.46 -21.37
CA ARG A 53 -8.06 4.21 -20.34
C ARG A 53 -8.72 4.08 -18.96
N SER A 54 -7.91 3.99 -17.91
CA SER A 54 -8.40 3.82 -16.53
C SER A 54 -7.37 4.24 -15.49
N PHE A 55 -7.84 4.57 -14.29
CA PHE A 55 -6.98 4.64 -13.10
C PHE A 55 -7.33 3.46 -12.20
N ASP A 56 -6.36 2.61 -11.91
CA ASP A 56 -6.54 1.36 -11.15
C ASP A 56 -6.17 1.51 -9.66
N LEU A 57 -6.16 2.75 -9.17
CA LEU A 57 -5.68 3.14 -7.85
C LEU A 57 -4.15 3.04 -7.65
N TYR A 58 -3.41 2.60 -8.67
CA TYR A 58 -1.96 2.48 -8.65
C TYR A 58 -1.29 3.32 -9.76
N ALA A 59 -1.57 3.03 -11.02
CA ALA A 59 -1.00 3.70 -12.18
C ALA A 59 -2.09 4.26 -13.11
N CYS A 60 -1.73 5.31 -13.85
CA CYS A 60 -2.59 5.93 -14.84
C CYS A 60 -2.46 5.22 -16.19
N TRP A 61 -3.52 4.55 -16.65
CA TRP A 61 -3.51 3.81 -17.91
C TRP A 61 -4.21 4.59 -19.01
N GLY A 62 -3.53 4.74 -20.14
CA GLY A 62 -4.10 5.24 -21.37
C GLY A 62 -4.90 4.22 -22.16
N ASP A 63 -5.40 4.66 -23.31
CA ASP A 63 -5.96 3.75 -24.30
C ASP A 63 -4.83 2.92 -24.91
N ALA A 64 -5.03 1.61 -24.98
CA ALA A 64 -4.07 0.68 -25.58
C ALA A 64 -4.65 -0.02 -26.81
N VAL A 65 -3.82 -0.24 -27.82
CA VAL A 65 -4.22 -0.94 -29.04
C VAL A 65 -4.43 -2.42 -28.70
N PRO A 66 -5.45 -3.07 -29.26
CA PRO A 66 -5.67 -4.51 -29.10
C PRO A 66 -4.41 -5.31 -29.45
N ASN A 67 -4.17 -6.39 -28.72
CA ASN A 67 -3.00 -7.26 -28.88
C ASN A 67 -1.65 -6.52 -28.69
N SER A 68 -1.60 -5.57 -27.74
CA SER A 68 -0.38 -4.82 -27.40
C SER A 68 -0.13 -4.78 -25.90
N THR A 69 1.10 -4.46 -25.52
CA THR A 69 1.47 -4.20 -24.12
C THR A 69 1.55 -2.70 -23.88
N ALA A 70 0.75 -2.20 -22.95
CA ALA A 70 0.84 -0.83 -22.46
C ALA A 70 1.86 -0.76 -21.33
N THR A 71 2.75 0.23 -21.36
CA THR A 71 3.75 0.47 -20.32
C THR A 71 3.68 1.91 -19.84
N VAL A 72 3.79 2.08 -18.53
CA VAL A 72 3.81 3.40 -17.88
C VAL A 72 4.97 3.45 -16.90
N PRO A 73 5.73 4.55 -16.81
CA PRO A 73 6.81 4.65 -15.85
C PRO A 73 6.26 4.59 -14.42
N CYS A 74 7.09 4.11 -13.49
CA CYS A 74 6.69 3.93 -12.10
C CYS A 74 6.07 5.21 -11.50
N PRO A 75 4.94 5.10 -10.77
CA PRO A 75 4.31 6.25 -10.17
C PRO A 75 5.23 6.99 -9.19
N TRP A 76 5.38 8.30 -9.38
CA TRP A 76 6.32 9.13 -8.62
C TRP A 76 5.95 9.30 -7.13
N TYR A 77 4.70 8.99 -6.76
CA TYR A 77 4.27 9.04 -5.35
C TYR A 77 4.89 7.92 -4.51
N LEU A 78 5.37 6.84 -5.15
CA LEU A 78 6.01 5.73 -4.47
C LEU A 78 7.31 6.23 -3.81
N PRO A 79 7.60 5.89 -2.55
CA PRO A 79 8.81 6.38 -1.89
C PRO A 79 10.09 5.89 -2.58
N CYS A 80 10.04 4.70 -3.19
CA CYS A 80 11.16 4.07 -3.89
C CYS A 80 11.37 4.58 -5.32
N ALA A 81 10.39 5.28 -5.91
CA ALA A 81 10.49 5.82 -7.26
C ALA A 81 11.62 6.85 -7.42
N ALA A 82 12.00 7.52 -6.32
CA ALA A 82 13.08 8.51 -6.32
C ALA A 82 14.50 7.90 -6.28
N VAL A 83 14.65 6.64 -5.84
CA VAL A 83 15.98 6.07 -5.53
C VAL A 83 16.31 4.82 -6.32
N THR A 84 15.33 3.97 -6.59
CA THR A 84 15.62 2.61 -7.06
C THR A 84 15.24 2.43 -8.54
N VAL A 85 14.49 3.38 -9.12
CA VAL A 85 13.76 3.13 -10.37
C VAL A 85 13.84 4.29 -11.36
N GLN A 86 15.06 4.74 -11.70
CA GLN A 86 15.23 5.55 -12.89
C GLN A 86 14.94 4.71 -14.14
N GLY A 87 13.75 4.87 -14.71
CA GLY A 87 13.35 4.23 -15.98
C GLY A 87 12.61 2.90 -15.86
N GLY A 88 12.25 2.45 -14.65
CA GLY A 88 11.39 1.27 -14.51
C GLY A 88 9.94 1.56 -14.89
N VAL A 89 9.24 0.52 -15.31
CA VAL A 89 7.88 0.59 -15.85
C VAL A 89 6.96 -0.44 -15.21
N VAL A 90 5.69 -0.06 -15.12
CA VAL A 90 4.57 -0.98 -14.89
C VAL A 90 3.99 -1.34 -16.25
N ALA A 91 3.68 -2.61 -16.47
CA ALA A 91 3.11 -3.09 -17.73
C ALA A 91 1.72 -3.71 -17.56
N ARG A 92 0.86 -3.52 -18.56
CA ARG A 92 -0.42 -4.23 -18.74
C ARG A 92 -0.54 -4.76 -20.15
N ARG A 93 -1.27 -5.88 -20.31
CA ARG A 93 -1.54 -6.48 -21.62
C ARG A 93 -2.97 -6.18 -22.06
N CYS A 94 -3.11 -5.70 -23.28
CA CYS A 94 -4.37 -5.52 -23.96
C CYS A 94 -4.64 -6.72 -24.88
N GLY A 95 -5.74 -7.42 -24.64
CA GLY A 95 -6.16 -8.59 -25.42
C GLY A 95 -6.59 -8.22 -26.85
N PRO A 96 -6.69 -9.21 -27.75
CA PRO A 96 -7.15 -9.01 -29.12
C PRO A 96 -8.63 -8.58 -29.20
N ASP A 97 -9.40 -8.84 -28.15
CA ASP A 97 -10.81 -8.46 -27.98
C ASP A 97 -10.99 -7.00 -27.52
N GLY A 98 -9.89 -6.25 -27.35
CA GLY A 98 -9.91 -4.87 -26.85
C GLY A 98 -10.24 -4.78 -25.36
N ARG A 99 -10.03 -5.86 -24.60
CA ARG A 99 -10.16 -5.87 -23.14
C ARG A 99 -8.81 -6.09 -22.46
N TRP A 100 -8.67 -5.54 -21.27
CA TRP A 100 -7.49 -5.80 -20.44
C TRP A 100 -7.43 -7.29 -20.09
N VAL A 101 -6.26 -7.91 -20.29
CA VAL A 101 -6.04 -9.31 -19.92
C VAL A 101 -6.22 -9.47 -18.41
N THR A 102 -6.90 -10.53 -17.99
CA THR A 102 -7.08 -10.88 -16.59
C THR A 102 -6.20 -12.06 -16.17
N ASP A 103 -5.80 -12.09 -14.91
CA ASP A 103 -5.16 -13.23 -14.27
C ASP A 103 -6.19 -14.30 -13.87
N ASP A 104 -5.69 -15.42 -13.31
CA ASP A 104 -6.53 -16.55 -12.85
C ASP A 104 -7.50 -16.16 -11.73
N SER A 105 -7.27 -15.03 -11.05
CA SER A 105 -8.14 -14.49 -10.01
C SER A 105 -9.23 -13.55 -10.54
N GLY A 106 -9.25 -13.30 -11.86
CA GLY A 106 -10.18 -12.38 -12.51
C GLY A 106 -9.80 -10.90 -12.37
N ARG A 107 -8.60 -10.59 -11.85
CA ARG A 107 -8.09 -9.21 -11.78
C ARG A 107 -7.33 -8.90 -13.06
N THR A 108 -7.27 -7.64 -13.48
CA THR A 108 -6.46 -7.25 -14.64
C THR A 108 -4.99 -7.57 -14.38
N TRP A 109 -4.38 -8.37 -15.25
CA TRP A 109 -2.97 -8.71 -15.18
C TRP A 109 -2.11 -7.46 -15.27
N GLN A 110 -1.12 -7.36 -14.40
CA GLN A 110 -0.19 -6.24 -14.33
C GLN A 110 1.18 -6.73 -13.83
N ASP A 111 2.24 -6.22 -14.44
CA ASP A 111 3.61 -6.44 -13.99
C ASP A 111 4.16 -5.14 -13.38
N ASN A 112 4.35 -5.15 -12.07
CA ASN A 112 4.87 -4.04 -11.27
C ASN A 112 6.24 -4.35 -10.65
N SER A 113 6.88 -5.46 -11.05
CA SER A 113 8.12 -5.98 -10.46
C SER A 113 9.28 -4.98 -10.48
N GLN A 114 9.31 -4.08 -11.47
CA GLN A 114 10.33 -3.05 -11.59
C GLN A 114 10.13 -1.87 -10.61
N CYS A 115 8.93 -1.72 -10.06
CA CYS A 115 8.58 -0.61 -9.16
C CYS A 115 8.46 -1.03 -7.69
N GLU A 116 8.51 -2.33 -7.40
CA GLU A 116 8.55 -2.85 -6.04
C GLU A 116 9.98 -2.83 -5.50
N ASP A 117 10.17 -2.17 -4.36
CA ASP A 117 11.45 -2.19 -3.66
C ASP A 117 11.28 -2.90 -2.32
N LEU A 118 12.04 -3.99 -2.15
CA LEU A 118 12.10 -4.79 -0.93
C LEU A 118 12.73 -4.01 0.24
N ALA A 119 13.37 -2.86 -0.01
CA ALA A 119 13.99 -2.04 1.04
C ALA A 119 12.97 -1.38 1.99
N GLN A 120 11.75 -1.09 1.54
CA GLN A 120 10.72 -0.43 2.36
C GLN A 120 10.11 -1.36 3.43
N VAL A 121 10.38 -2.66 3.37
CA VAL A 121 9.94 -3.64 4.36
C VAL A 121 10.75 -3.54 5.67
N GLN A 122 12.00 -3.07 5.59
CA GLN A 122 12.91 -3.00 6.74
C GLN A 122 12.43 -2.05 7.86
N PRO A 123 12.02 -0.78 7.60
CA PRO A 123 11.55 0.09 8.67
C PRO A 123 10.24 -0.41 9.32
N LEU A 124 9.35 -1.04 8.54
CA LEU A 124 8.10 -1.62 9.07
C LEU A 124 8.34 -2.82 10.01
N GLN A 125 9.42 -3.59 9.80
CA GLN A 125 9.77 -4.71 10.69
C GLN A 125 10.21 -4.23 12.09
N GLN A 126 10.90 -3.11 12.19
CA GLN A 126 11.38 -2.60 13.49
C GLN A 126 10.22 -2.09 14.35
N PHE A 127 9.29 -1.33 13.76
CA PHE A 127 8.03 -0.97 14.43
C PHE A 127 7.22 -2.21 14.81
N ARG A 128 7.27 -3.25 13.98
CA ARG A 128 6.61 -4.53 14.24
C ARG A 128 7.11 -5.25 15.48
N LEU A 129 8.42 -5.24 15.67
CA LEU A 129 9.06 -5.85 16.82
C LEU A 129 8.73 -5.07 18.11
N LEU A 130 8.81 -3.74 18.08
CA LEU A 130 8.52 -2.89 19.24
C LEU A 130 7.08 -3.08 19.74
N TYR A 131 6.08 -3.06 18.84
CA TYR A 131 4.69 -3.23 19.28
C TYR A 131 4.47 -4.63 19.87
N THR A 132 5.07 -5.67 19.29
CA THR A 132 4.85 -7.06 19.72
C THR A 132 5.43 -7.29 21.11
N VAL A 133 6.64 -6.76 21.36
CA VAL A 133 7.28 -6.81 22.68
C VAL A 133 6.48 -6.01 23.71
N GLY A 134 6.01 -4.82 23.35
CA GLY A 134 5.18 -3.98 24.21
C GLY A 134 3.89 -4.67 24.65
N TYR A 135 3.13 -5.22 23.71
CA TYR A 135 1.89 -5.95 24.03
C TYR A 135 2.13 -7.19 24.88
N SER A 136 3.22 -7.92 24.64
CA SER A 136 3.58 -9.10 25.43
C SER A 136 3.85 -8.74 26.89
N LEU A 137 4.64 -7.69 27.14
CA LEU A 137 4.92 -7.19 28.50
C LEU A 137 3.65 -6.70 29.21
N SER A 138 2.79 -5.96 28.50
CA SER A 138 1.51 -5.51 29.06
C SER A 138 0.60 -6.68 29.44
N LEU A 139 0.49 -7.71 28.58
CA LEU A 139 -0.31 -8.90 28.86
C LEU A 139 0.21 -9.66 30.09
N VAL A 140 1.52 -9.85 30.21
CA VAL A 140 2.13 -10.52 31.38
C VAL A 140 1.83 -9.75 32.66
N ALA A 141 2.00 -8.43 32.66
CA ALA A 141 1.69 -7.59 33.82
C ALA A 141 0.21 -7.69 34.22
N LEU A 142 -0.70 -7.70 33.23
CA LEU A 142 -2.14 -7.79 33.43
C LEU A 142 -2.54 -9.15 34.00
N VAL A 143 -1.94 -10.24 33.51
CA VAL A 143 -2.13 -11.60 34.04
C VAL A 143 -1.63 -11.69 35.49
N VAL A 144 -0.46 -11.15 35.81
CA VAL A 144 0.07 -11.13 37.18
C VAL A 144 -0.84 -10.33 38.11
N ALA A 145 -1.31 -9.16 37.69
CA ALA A 145 -2.25 -8.34 38.46
C ALA A 145 -3.57 -9.09 38.72
N LEU A 146 -4.13 -9.75 37.69
CA LEU A 146 -5.34 -10.56 37.83
C LEU A 146 -5.13 -11.73 38.79
N LEU A 147 -4.00 -12.44 38.72
CA LEU A 147 -3.67 -13.52 39.64
C LEU A 147 -3.58 -13.03 41.08
N LEU A 148 -2.90 -11.92 41.34
CA LEU A 148 -2.82 -11.31 42.67
C LEU A 148 -4.21 -10.91 43.20
N LEU A 149 -5.02 -10.26 42.35
CA LEU A 149 -6.38 -9.87 42.71
C LEU A 149 -7.27 -11.08 43.01
N LEU A 150 -7.17 -12.15 42.23
CA LEU A 150 -7.92 -13.39 42.43
C LEU A 150 -7.49 -14.10 43.72
N LEU A 151 -6.18 -14.18 44.00
CA LEU A 151 -5.68 -14.76 45.24
C LEU A 151 -6.13 -13.96 46.47
N LEU A 152 -6.11 -12.62 46.41
CA LEU A 152 -6.59 -11.77 47.50
C LEU A 152 -8.11 -11.83 47.67
N ARG A 153 -8.88 -11.96 46.58
CA ARG A 153 -10.35 -12.13 46.65
C ARG A 153 -10.70 -13.53 47.17
N TYR A 154 -10.04 -14.57 46.68
CA TYR A 154 -10.22 -15.94 47.13
C TYR A 154 -9.83 -16.11 48.61
N GLY A 155 -8.70 -15.55 49.03
CA GLY A 155 -8.27 -15.55 50.42
C GLY A 155 -9.24 -14.80 51.34
N ARG A 156 -9.88 -13.72 50.87
CA ARG A 156 -10.95 -13.04 51.62
C ARG A 156 -12.24 -13.86 51.72
N THR A 157 -12.58 -14.66 50.71
CA THR A 157 -13.76 -15.55 50.75
C THR A 157 -13.50 -16.86 51.51
N TRP A 158 -12.24 -17.32 51.62
CA TRP A 158 -11.85 -18.49 52.42
C TRP A 158 -11.58 -18.14 53.89
N GLY A 159 -11.07 -16.93 54.18
CA GLY A 159 -10.83 -16.45 55.54
C GLY A 159 -12.11 -16.27 56.37
N THR A 160 -13.24 -15.98 55.73
CA THR A 160 -14.55 -15.90 56.41
C THR A 160 -15.11 -17.27 56.80
N HIS A 161 -14.52 -18.39 56.35
CA HIS A 161 -15.00 -19.73 56.67
C HIS A 161 -14.13 -20.47 57.69
N LEU A 162 -12.92 -19.96 58.00
CA LEU A 162 -11.98 -20.56 58.96
C LEU A 162 -11.97 -19.85 60.33
N GLY A 163 -12.69 -18.72 60.46
CA GLY A 163 -12.91 -18.01 61.72
C GLY A 163 -14.07 -18.54 62.57
N ASP A 164 -14.90 -19.45 62.02
CA ASP A 164 -16.03 -20.07 62.74
C ASP A 164 -15.71 -21.49 63.27
N THR A 165 -14.44 -21.92 63.16
CA THR A 165 -13.98 -23.24 63.65
C THR A 165 -12.77 -23.18 64.59
N LEU A 166 -12.47 -22.01 65.18
CA LEU A 166 -11.51 -21.85 66.28
C LEU A 166 -12.07 -20.92 67.36
#